data_AF-V4S1Z7-F1
#
_entry.id   AF-V4S1Z7-F1
#
_cell.length_a   1.000
_cell.length_b   1.000
_cell.length_c   1.000
_cell.angle_alpha   90.00
_cell.angle_beta   90.00
_cell.angle_gamma   90.00
#
_symmetry.space_group_name_H-M   'P 1'
#
loop_
_entity.id
_entity.type
_entity.pdbx_description
1 polymer ?
#
loop_
_entity_poly.entity_id
_entity_poly.type
_entity_poly.pdbx_seq_one_letter_code
_entity_poly.pdbx_strand_id
1 'polypeptide(L)'
;MSPSHSCKEPQKSIHEIAKGLTGSIISVKVIQANEEMKKLVFSEKDAVWNKYSSRVNVEDIFVGRVGSVEDYGAFIHLRFPDGLYHLTGLVHVSEVSWDLIQDIRDILNEGDEVRVKVIKIDREKSRITLSIKQLEEDPLLETLEKVIPQDGSVISDSSSMSSSNSNTIEPLPGLGAIFEELLQEDGIDDVRITRQGFEKRVVSQDLQLWLSNAPPSGKKFTLLARAGRQVQEIQLSTFLDQEGIKKALQRVLERVP
;
A
#
# COMPACT_ATOMS: atom_id res chain seq x y z
N MET A 1 -1.04 30.29 -11.19
CA MET A 1 -1.01 30.68 -9.76
C MET A 1 -0.09 29.70 -9.05
N SER A 2 0.82 30.19 -8.21
CA SER A 2 1.67 29.33 -7.38
C SER A 2 0.83 28.60 -6.31
N PRO A 3 1.21 27.37 -5.93
CA PRO A 3 0.53 26.58 -4.89
C PRO A 3 0.29 27.36 -3.58
N SER A 4 1.24 28.22 -3.19
CA SER A 4 1.21 29.04 -1.98
C SER A 4 0.01 30.00 -1.88
N HIS A 5 -0.53 30.45 -3.02
CA HIS A 5 -1.65 31.39 -3.07
C HIS A 5 -2.99 30.70 -3.25
N SER A 6 -3.02 29.56 -3.96
CA SER A 6 -4.23 28.76 -4.14
C SER A 6 -4.74 28.18 -2.82
N CYS A 7 -3.83 27.80 -1.90
CA CYS A 7 -4.22 27.16 -0.64
C CYS A 7 -4.64 28.14 0.48
N LYS A 8 -4.24 29.42 0.40
CA LYS A 8 -4.53 30.40 1.46
C LYS A 8 -5.94 30.99 1.35
N GLU A 9 -6.44 31.24 0.14
CA GLU A 9 -7.70 31.99 -0.05
C GLU A 9 -8.48 31.46 -1.28
N PRO A 10 -9.15 30.30 -1.17
CA PRO A 10 -9.85 29.67 -2.29
C PRO A 10 -11.10 30.43 -2.78
N GLN A 11 -11.55 31.48 -2.08
CA GLN A 11 -12.83 32.18 -2.33
C GLN A 11 -12.67 33.64 -2.79
N LYS A 12 -11.46 34.15 -3.00
CA LYS A 12 -11.27 35.55 -3.42
C LYS A 12 -11.13 35.67 -4.94
N SER A 13 -11.73 36.71 -5.51
CA SER A 13 -11.69 36.98 -6.95
C SER A 13 -10.26 37.34 -7.39
N ILE A 14 -9.85 36.89 -8.59
CA ILE A 14 -8.50 37.09 -9.16
C ILE A 14 -8.07 38.56 -9.08
N HIS A 15 -9.03 39.48 -9.22
CA HIS A 15 -8.81 40.93 -9.20
C HIS A 15 -8.40 41.47 -7.83
N GLU A 16 -8.94 40.93 -6.73
CA GLU A 16 -8.60 41.34 -5.36
C GLU A 16 -7.22 40.82 -4.94
N ILE A 17 -6.92 39.57 -5.31
CA ILE A 17 -5.62 38.95 -5.09
C ILE A 17 -4.54 39.74 -5.85
N ALA A 18 -4.80 40.11 -7.10
CA ALA A 18 -3.87 40.91 -7.90
C ALA A 18 -3.59 42.29 -7.30
N LYS A 19 -4.58 42.93 -6.68
CA LYS A 19 -4.42 44.25 -6.04
C LYS A 19 -3.51 44.18 -4.81
N GLY A 20 -3.60 43.12 -4.02
CA GLY A 20 -2.74 42.87 -2.85
C GLY A 20 -1.29 42.50 -3.19
N LEU A 21 -1.02 42.05 -4.41
CA LEU A 21 0.32 41.70 -4.88
C LEU A 21 1.10 42.88 -5.47
N THR A 22 0.46 44.04 -5.63
CA THR A 22 1.13 45.24 -6.16
C THR A 22 2.22 45.72 -5.20
N GLY A 23 3.46 45.76 -5.68
CA GLY A 23 4.65 46.13 -4.89
C GLY A 23 5.38 44.97 -4.20
N SER A 24 4.90 43.72 -4.36
CA SER A 24 5.60 42.55 -3.83
C SER A 24 6.76 42.12 -4.74
N ILE A 25 7.90 41.76 -4.14
CA ILE A 25 9.04 41.20 -4.86
C ILE A 25 8.82 39.70 -4.99
N ILE A 26 8.67 39.22 -6.23
CA ILE A 26 8.52 37.79 -6.54
C ILE A 26 9.78 37.26 -7.22
N SER A 27 10.27 36.10 -6.78
CA SER A 27 11.35 35.40 -7.47
C SER A 27 10.78 34.68 -8.68
N VAL A 28 11.19 35.08 -9.89
CA VAL A 28 10.75 34.46 -11.14
C VAL A 28 11.93 33.95 -11.96
N LYS A 29 11.72 32.83 -12.67
CA LYS A 29 12.68 32.30 -13.63
C LYS A 29 12.31 32.76 -15.04
N VAL A 30 13.28 33.21 -15.83
CA VAL A 30 13.07 33.51 -17.25
C VAL A 30 12.93 32.19 -18.00
N ILE A 31 11.81 31.97 -18.67
CA ILE A 31 11.60 30.80 -19.55
C ILE A 31 12.03 31.16 -20.97
N GLN A 32 11.52 32.27 -21.48
CA GLN A 32 11.69 32.65 -22.87
C GLN A 32 11.93 34.14 -22.96
N ALA A 33 12.96 34.51 -23.72
CA ALA A 33 13.23 35.89 -24.10
C ALA A 33 13.24 35.97 -25.62
N ASN A 34 12.29 36.71 -26.20
CA ASN A 34 12.28 37.01 -27.61
C ASN A 34 12.51 38.51 -27.82
N GLU A 35 13.65 38.84 -28.42
CA GLU A 35 14.11 40.22 -28.61
C GLU A 35 13.32 40.93 -29.71
N GLU A 36 12.98 40.23 -30.80
CA GLU A 36 12.25 40.79 -31.95
C GLU A 36 10.83 41.22 -31.54
N MET A 37 10.17 40.43 -30.71
CA MET A 37 8.83 40.74 -30.18
C MET A 37 8.86 41.49 -28.85
N LYS A 38 10.04 41.82 -28.31
CA LYS A 38 10.25 42.38 -26.96
C LYS A 38 9.42 41.66 -25.88
N LYS A 39 9.33 40.34 -25.99
CA LYS A 39 8.49 39.50 -25.12
C LYS A 39 9.39 38.70 -24.20
N LEU A 40 9.23 38.91 -22.89
CA LEU A 40 9.84 38.11 -21.85
C LEU A 40 8.75 37.30 -21.15
N VAL A 41 8.94 35.98 -21.10
CA VAL A 41 8.05 35.06 -20.39
C VAL A 41 8.77 34.59 -19.13
N PHE A 42 8.14 34.85 -17.99
CA PHE A 42 8.65 34.48 -16.68
C PHE A 42 7.73 33.44 -16.04
N SER A 43 8.30 32.57 -15.21
CA SER A 43 7.54 31.62 -14.39
C SER A 43 8.03 31.64 -12.95
N GLU A 44 7.11 31.97 -12.06
CA GLU A 44 7.27 31.85 -10.62
C GLU A 44 7.30 30.37 -10.20
N LYS A 45 6.48 29.53 -10.84
CA LYS A 45 6.38 28.10 -10.56
C LYS A 45 7.72 27.38 -10.73
N ASP A 46 8.46 27.71 -11.78
CA ASP A 46 9.78 27.12 -12.04
C ASP A 46 10.86 27.60 -11.08
N ALA A 47 10.77 28.85 -10.61
CA ALA A 47 11.69 29.38 -9.61
C ALA A 47 11.52 28.68 -8.26
N VAL A 48 10.27 28.47 -7.83
CA VAL A 48 9.92 27.70 -6.63
C VAL A 48 10.38 26.25 -6.79
N TRP A 49 10.05 25.62 -7.92
CA TRP A 49 10.45 24.24 -8.19
C TRP A 49 11.94 24.03 -8.02
N ASN A 50 12.79 24.84 -8.68
CA ASN A 50 14.23 24.66 -8.65
C ASN A 50 14.83 24.83 -7.24
N LYS A 51 14.18 25.65 -6.40
CA LYS A 51 14.62 25.89 -5.01
C LYS A 51 14.25 24.74 -4.08
N TYR A 52 13.07 24.14 -4.26
CA TYR A 52 12.54 23.12 -3.36
C TYR A 52 12.75 21.68 -3.86
N SER A 53 13.00 21.46 -5.16
CA SER A 53 13.27 20.14 -5.74
C SER A 53 14.51 19.48 -5.15
N SER A 54 15.48 20.27 -4.69
CA SER A 54 16.71 19.77 -4.05
C SER A 54 16.51 19.37 -2.58
N ARG A 55 15.37 19.74 -1.98
CA ARG A 55 15.04 19.45 -0.58
C ARG A 55 14.12 18.25 -0.42
N VAL A 56 13.62 17.69 -1.52
CA VAL A 56 12.70 16.54 -1.53
C VAL A 56 13.44 15.34 -2.08
N ASN A 57 13.44 14.24 -1.31
CA ASN A 57 13.97 12.97 -1.76
C ASN A 57 12.82 12.01 -2.12
N VAL A 58 13.17 10.98 -2.87
CA VAL A 58 12.28 9.83 -3.07
C VAL A 58 12.13 9.12 -1.73
N GLU A 59 10.95 8.56 -1.47
CA GLU A 59 10.51 7.94 -0.22
C GLU A 59 10.18 8.86 0.95
N ASP A 60 10.40 10.17 0.83
CA ASP A 60 9.99 11.12 1.86
C ASP A 60 8.47 11.15 2.02
N ILE A 61 8.03 11.31 3.27
CA ILE A 61 6.62 11.40 3.66
C ILE A 61 6.29 12.87 3.93
N PHE A 62 5.23 13.35 3.29
CA PHE A 62 4.72 14.70 3.46
C PHE A 62 3.23 14.68 3.82
N VAL A 63 2.81 15.68 4.59
CA VAL A 63 1.39 16.04 4.69
C VAL A 63 1.09 16.97 3.52
N GLY A 64 -0.02 16.75 2.83
CA GLY A 64 -0.44 17.58 1.72
C GLY A 64 -1.92 17.88 1.75
N ARG A 65 -2.31 18.95 1.06
CA ARG A 65 -3.71 19.32 0.88
C ARG A 65 -4.15 19.01 -0.53
N VAL A 66 -5.27 18.31 -0.69
CA VAL A 66 -5.87 18.02 -1.99
C VAL A 66 -6.30 19.35 -2.62
N GLY A 67 -5.76 19.65 -3.80
CA GLY A 67 -6.07 20.85 -4.56
C GLY A 67 -7.24 20.63 -5.52
N SER A 68 -7.11 19.63 -6.40
CA SER A 68 -8.07 19.30 -7.44
C SER A 68 -8.10 17.80 -7.63
N VAL A 69 -9.29 17.23 -7.85
CA VAL A 69 -9.47 15.80 -8.08
C VAL A 69 -10.00 15.57 -9.49
N GLU A 70 -9.26 14.79 -10.28
CA GLU A 70 -9.58 14.41 -11.66
C GLU A 70 -9.82 12.90 -11.73
N ASP A 71 -10.42 12.42 -12.83
CA ASP A 71 -10.78 11.00 -12.99
C ASP A 71 -9.56 10.06 -13.02
N TYR A 72 -8.40 10.57 -13.44
CA TYR A 72 -7.14 9.80 -13.51
C TYR A 72 -6.27 9.95 -12.26
N GLY A 73 -6.59 10.86 -11.35
CA GLY A 73 -5.77 11.13 -10.17
C GLY A 73 -6.10 12.42 -9.42
N ALA A 74 -5.40 12.63 -8.31
CA ALA A 74 -5.57 13.82 -7.48
C ALA A 74 -4.29 14.66 -7.44
N PHE A 75 -4.44 15.98 -7.52
CA PHE A 75 -3.36 16.93 -7.33
C PHE A 75 -3.27 17.32 -5.86
N ILE A 76 -2.10 17.09 -5.26
CA ILE A 76 -1.87 17.32 -3.84
C ILE A 76 -0.74 18.33 -3.68
N HIS A 77 -1.03 19.37 -2.91
CA HIS A 77 -0.08 20.40 -2.54
C HIS A 77 0.70 19.94 -1.30
N LEU A 78 2.01 19.76 -1.44
CA LEU A 78 2.88 19.29 -0.36
C LEU A 78 3.17 20.41 0.64
N ARG A 79 2.91 20.15 1.92
CA ARG A 79 3.23 21.07 3.02
C ARG A 79 4.69 20.88 3.43
N PHE A 80 5.47 21.94 3.32
CA PHE A 80 6.87 21.94 3.76
C PHE A 80 6.98 22.31 5.25
N PRO A 81 8.14 22.04 5.90
CA PRO A 81 8.39 22.41 7.30
C PRO A 81 8.23 23.91 7.58
N ASP A 82 8.33 24.74 6.53
CA ASP A 82 8.13 26.19 6.55
C ASP A 82 6.63 26.60 6.64
N GLY A 83 5.72 25.61 6.72
CA GLY A 83 4.27 25.82 6.78
C GLY A 83 3.63 26.24 5.45
N LEU A 84 4.41 26.30 4.38
CA LEU A 84 3.98 26.72 3.05
C LEU A 84 3.90 25.56 2.06
N TYR A 85 3.04 25.72 1.06
CA TYR A 85 2.86 24.77 -0.03
C TYR A 85 3.67 25.23 -1.23
N HIS A 86 4.80 24.58 -1.50
CA HIS A 86 5.71 25.01 -2.57
C HIS A 86 5.64 24.11 -3.80
N LEU A 87 5.38 22.81 -3.59
CA LEU A 87 5.35 21.82 -4.66
C LEU A 87 3.95 21.19 -4.73
N THR A 88 3.58 20.82 -5.95
CA THR A 88 2.39 20.03 -6.21
C THR A 88 2.84 18.70 -6.79
N GLY A 89 2.33 17.61 -6.23
CA GLY A 89 2.47 16.29 -6.82
C GLY A 89 1.13 15.74 -7.29
N LEU A 90 1.21 14.70 -8.10
CA LEU A 90 0.06 13.97 -8.61
C LEU A 90 0.06 12.57 -8.00
N VAL A 91 -1.09 12.17 -7.47
CA VAL A 91 -1.38 10.78 -7.11
C VAL A 91 -2.21 10.18 -8.22
N HIS A 92 -1.72 9.09 -8.80
CA HIS A 92 -2.49 8.33 -9.79
C HIS A 92 -3.61 7.55 -9.10
N VAL A 93 -4.73 7.27 -9.78
CA VAL A 93 -5.84 6.47 -9.23
C VAL A 93 -5.37 5.15 -8.60
N SER A 94 -4.43 4.47 -9.26
CA SER A 94 -3.83 3.20 -8.80
C SER A 94 -2.91 3.34 -7.57
N GLU A 95 -2.59 4.57 -7.18
CA GLU A 95 -1.75 4.92 -6.02
C GLU A 95 -2.57 5.55 -4.87
N VAL A 96 -3.87 5.75 -5.07
CA VAL A 96 -4.80 6.26 -4.04
C VAL A 96 -5.14 5.16 -3.04
N SER A 97 -5.54 3.98 -3.53
CA SER A 97 -5.87 2.82 -2.70
C SER A 97 -5.48 1.52 -3.39
N TRP A 98 -5.43 0.44 -2.62
CA TRP A 98 -5.25 -0.93 -3.12
C TRP A 98 -6.55 -1.53 -3.70
N ASP A 99 -7.70 -0.93 -3.39
CA ASP A 99 -9.02 -1.35 -3.89
C ASP A 99 -9.31 -0.82 -5.31
N LEU A 100 -10.21 -1.50 -6.05
CA LEU A 100 -10.76 -1.00 -7.31
C LEU A 100 -11.76 0.12 -7.01
N ILE A 101 -11.30 1.36 -7.15
CA ILE A 101 -12.12 2.55 -6.94
C ILE A 101 -12.81 2.91 -8.27
N GLN A 102 -14.14 3.05 -8.26
CA GLN A 102 -14.88 3.59 -9.43
C GLN A 102 -14.67 5.10 -9.57
N ASP A 103 -14.75 5.83 -8.47
CA ASP A 103 -14.59 7.28 -8.42
C ASP A 103 -13.65 7.72 -7.29
N ILE A 104 -12.60 8.47 -7.64
CA ILE A 104 -11.60 8.96 -6.67
C ILE A 104 -12.23 9.95 -5.67
N ARG A 105 -13.30 10.64 -6.10
CA ARG A 105 -14.01 11.66 -5.32
C ARG A 105 -14.69 11.11 -4.07
N ASP A 106 -15.00 9.83 -4.03
CA ASP A 106 -15.57 9.20 -2.83
C ASP A 106 -14.52 9.04 -1.70
N ILE A 107 -13.24 9.09 -2.05
CA ILE A 107 -12.12 8.83 -1.12
C ILE A 107 -11.36 10.11 -0.81
N LEU A 108 -11.20 10.99 -1.80
CA LEU A 108 -10.46 12.24 -1.68
C LEU A 108 -11.35 13.40 -2.10
N ASN A 109 -11.58 14.35 -1.19
CA ASN A 109 -12.26 15.60 -1.52
C ASN A 109 -11.28 16.75 -1.69
N GLU A 110 -11.66 17.73 -2.49
CA GLU A 110 -10.90 18.97 -2.62
C GLU A 110 -10.79 19.69 -1.27
N GLY A 111 -9.58 20.03 -0.89
CA GLY A 111 -9.28 20.71 0.37
C GLY A 111 -8.94 19.80 1.54
N ASP A 112 -9.09 18.47 1.40
CA ASP A 112 -8.74 17.51 2.46
C ASP A 112 -7.22 17.48 2.72
N GLU A 113 -6.83 17.29 3.97
CA GLU A 113 -5.45 17.04 4.35
C GLU A 113 -5.16 15.53 4.36
N VAL A 114 -4.19 15.11 3.56
CA VAL A 114 -3.79 13.71 3.40
C VAL A 114 -2.29 13.56 3.51
N ARG A 115 -1.84 12.43 4.06
CA ARG A 115 -0.43 12.07 4.01
C ARG A 115 -0.14 11.44 2.64
N VAL A 116 1.03 11.76 2.09
CA VAL A 116 1.54 11.19 0.83
C VAL A 116 3.02 10.82 0.94
N LYS A 117 3.42 9.74 0.27
CA LYS A 117 4.83 9.35 0.07
C LYS A 117 5.27 9.70 -1.34
N VAL A 118 6.50 10.18 -1.48
CA VAL A 118 7.10 10.47 -2.80
C VAL A 118 7.62 9.19 -3.44
N ILE A 119 7.07 8.76 -4.58
CA ILE A 119 7.58 7.59 -5.32
C ILE A 119 8.65 8.01 -6.33
N LYS A 120 8.38 9.10 -7.06
CA LYS A 120 9.21 9.50 -8.17
C LYS A 120 9.21 11.00 -8.34
N ILE A 121 10.37 11.54 -8.68
CA ILE A 121 10.57 12.96 -8.95
C ILE A 121 11.12 13.09 -10.37
N ASP A 122 10.31 13.61 -11.28
CA ASP A 122 10.73 13.93 -12.64
C ASP A 122 11.18 15.40 -12.70
N ARG A 123 12.49 15.62 -12.56
CA ARG A 123 13.10 16.96 -12.55
C ARG A 123 13.00 17.68 -13.89
N GLU A 124 12.98 16.95 -15.00
CA GLU A 124 12.87 17.54 -16.35
C GLU A 124 11.49 18.15 -16.62
N LYS A 125 10.44 17.48 -16.16
CA LYS A 125 9.05 17.92 -16.37
C LYS A 125 8.48 18.71 -15.20
N SER A 126 9.28 18.90 -14.15
CA SER A 126 8.87 19.51 -12.89
C SER A 126 7.63 18.84 -12.28
N ARG A 127 7.63 17.50 -12.21
CA ARG A 127 6.51 16.69 -11.69
C ARG A 127 6.94 15.74 -10.58
N ILE A 128 6.08 15.55 -9.58
CA ILE A 128 6.26 14.61 -8.49
C ILE A 128 5.12 13.60 -8.55
N THR A 129 5.45 12.32 -8.60
CA THR A 129 4.50 11.24 -8.44
C THR A 129 4.44 10.85 -6.97
N LEU A 130 3.24 10.95 -6.42
CA LEU A 130 2.94 10.69 -5.03
C LEU A 130 2.09 9.42 -4.91
N SER A 131 2.14 8.81 -3.73
CA SER A 131 1.30 7.67 -3.39
C SER A 131 0.76 7.78 -1.97
N ILE A 132 -0.51 7.43 -1.84
CA ILE A 132 -1.20 7.35 -0.55
C ILE A 132 -1.10 5.91 -0.04
N LYS A 133 -1.24 4.92 -0.94
CA LYS A 133 -1.23 3.49 -0.57
C LYS A 133 0.08 3.00 0.05
N GLN A 134 1.21 3.61 -0.30
CA GLN A 134 2.55 3.24 0.22
C GLN A 134 2.86 3.82 1.62
N LEU A 135 1.92 4.57 2.21
CA LEU A 135 2.01 5.03 3.59
C LEU A 135 1.40 4.07 4.59
N GLU A 136 0.48 3.23 4.12
CA GLU A 136 0.05 2.07 4.88
C GLU A 136 1.22 1.08 4.86
N GLU A 137 1.79 0.85 6.03
CA GLU A 137 2.82 -0.16 6.23
C GLU A 137 2.29 -1.50 5.70
N ASP A 138 3.18 -2.23 5.03
CA ASP A 138 2.91 -3.53 4.41
C ASP A 138 2.06 -4.40 5.37
N PRO A 139 0.82 -4.81 5.00
CA PRO A 139 -0.05 -5.60 5.88
C PRO A 139 0.57 -6.94 6.30
N LEU A 140 1.65 -7.37 5.63
CA LEU A 140 2.42 -8.56 5.96
C LEU A 140 3.14 -8.49 7.32
N LEU A 141 3.63 -7.32 7.75
CA LEU A 141 4.28 -7.22 9.06
C LEU A 141 3.28 -7.15 10.23
N GLU A 142 2.14 -6.47 10.07
CA GLU A 142 1.12 -6.44 11.14
C GLU A 142 0.44 -7.80 11.36
N THR A 143 0.36 -8.65 10.34
CA THR A 143 -0.28 -9.98 10.46
C THR A 143 0.52 -10.93 11.36
N LEU A 144 1.84 -10.73 11.49
CA LEU A 144 2.69 -11.58 12.33
C LEU A 144 2.54 -11.28 13.83
N GLU A 145 2.24 -10.03 14.23
CA GLU A 145 2.14 -9.65 15.65
C GLU A 145 0.70 -9.54 16.17
N LYS A 146 -0.28 -9.14 15.36
CA LYS A 146 -1.68 -8.97 15.85
C LYS A 146 -2.51 -10.25 15.84
N VAL A 147 -2.18 -11.23 15.01
CA VAL A 147 -3.00 -12.46 14.84
C VAL A 147 -2.53 -13.61 15.73
N ILE A 148 -1.31 -13.53 16.29
CA ILE A 148 -0.78 -14.56 17.18
C ILE A 148 -0.35 -13.93 18.51
N PRO A 149 -1.24 -13.85 19.52
CA PRO A 149 -0.76 -13.65 20.88
C PRO A 149 0.22 -14.79 21.22
N GLN A 150 1.46 -14.41 21.51
CA GLN A 150 2.46 -15.24 22.20
C GLN A 150 2.01 -15.40 23.65
N ASP A 151 0.92 -16.12 23.90
CA ASP A 151 0.59 -16.50 25.26
C ASP A 151 0.12 -17.95 25.29
N GLY A 152 1.01 -18.80 25.80
CA GLY A 152 0.66 -20.14 26.21
C GLY A 152 -0.30 -20.05 27.38
N SER A 153 -1.57 -20.34 27.14
CA SER A 153 -2.46 -20.78 28.20
C SER A 153 -3.04 -22.13 27.84
N VAL A 154 -2.49 -23.12 28.53
CA VAL A 154 -3.08 -24.42 28.80
C VAL A 154 -4.56 -24.20 29.17
N ILE A 155 -5.49 -24.72 28.39
CA ILE A 155 -6.86 -24.95 28.86
C ILE A 155 -6.97 -26.45 29.08
N SER A 156 -6.56 -26.85 30.28
CA SER A 156 -7.18 -27.99 30.93
C SER A 156 -8.46 -27.44 31.53
N ASP A 157 -9.62 -27.93 31.09
CA ASP A 157 -10.68 -28.20 32.04
C ASP A 157 -11.59 -29.28 31.49
N SER A 158 -11.90 -30.19 32.41
CA SER A 158 -12.53 -31.47 32.18
C SER A 158 -14.00 -31.40 32.56
N SER A 159 -14.78 -32.24 31.88
CA SER A 159 -16.14 -32.69 32.22
C SER A 159 -17.34 -31.83 31.79
N SER A 160 -17.93 -32.21 30.64
CA SER A 160 -19.32 -32.73 30.64
C SER A 160 -19.64 -33.40 29.29
N MET A 161 -20.05 -34.67 29.38
CA MET A 161 -20.49 -35.57 28.31
C MET A 161 -21.49 -34.93 27.33
N SER A 162 -21.17 -34.98 26.03
CA SER A 162 -22.09 -35.46 24.96
C SER A 162 -21.41 -35.41 23.58
N SER A 163 -21.31 -36.58 22.95
CA SER A 163 -21.38 -36.80 21.49
C SER A 163 -20.36 -36.10 20.57
N SER A 164 -19.36 -36.89 20.14
CA SER A 164 -18.76 -36.88 18.79
C SER A 164 -18.73 -35.54 18.03
N ASN A 165 -17.83 -34.63 18.40
CA ASN A 165 -17.42 -33.54 17.52
C ASN A 165 -15.95 -33.73 17.19
N SER A 166 -15.66 -34.37 16.05
CA SER A 166 -14.36 -34.17 15.43
C SER A 166 -14.24 -32.69 15.15
N ASN A 167 -13.22 -32.04 15.70
CA ASN A 167 -12.82 -30.69 15.32
C ASN A 167 -12.26 -30.73 13.89
N THR A 168 -13.08 -31.14 12.92
CA THR A 168 -12.76 -31.13 11.50
C THR A 168 -12.96 -29.71 11.02
N ILE A 169 -11.87 -28.94 11.06
CA ILE A 169 -11.83 -27.64 10.42
C ILE A 169 -11.98 -27.90 8.91
N GLU A 170 -13.05 -27.40 8.31
CA GLU A 170 -13.29 -27.59 6.88
C GLU A 170 -12.20 -26.83 6.08
N PRO A 171 -11.48 -27.51 5.16
CA PRO A 171 -10.46 -26.88 4.35
C PRO A 171 -11.08 -25.89 3.37
N LEU A 172 -10.30 -24.87 2.97
CA LEU A 172 -10.70 -23.97 1.89
C LEU A 172 -10.96 -24.75 0.58
N PRO A 173 -11.86 -24.26 -0.29
CA PRO A 173 -12.08 -24.87 -1.61
C PRO A 173 -10.76 -24.91 -2.40
N GLY A 174 -10.46 -26.06 -3.00
CA GLY A 174 -9.19 -26.34 -3.72
C GLY A 174 -8.04 -26.81 -2.82
N LEU A 175 -8.05 -26.44 -1.53
CA LEU A 175 -7.01 -26.81 -0.56
C LEU A 175 -7.05 -28.32 -0.24
N GLY A 176 -8.23 -28.94 -0.30
CA GLY A 176 -8.38 -30.40 -0.17
C GLY A 176 -7.57 -31.20 -1.21
N ALA A 177 -7.60 -30.79 -2.49
CA ALA A 177 -6.83 -31.47 -3.54
C ALA A 177 -5.31 -31.31 -3.33
N ILE A 178 -4.91 -30.13 -2.84
CA ILE A 178 -3.51 -29.85 -2.49
C ILE A 178 -3.06 -30.72 -1.31
N PHE A 179 -3.92 -31.00 -0.34
CA PHE A 179 -3.60 -31.91 0.76
C PHE A 179 -3.43 -33.35 0.31
N GLU A 180 -4.32 -33.84 -0.55
CA GLU A 180 -4.19 -35.19 -1.10
C GLU A 180 -2.89 -35.35 -1.89
N GLU A 181 -2.52 -34.36 -2.72
CA GLU A 181 -1.26 -34.38 -3.46
C GLU A 181 -0.04 -34.22 -2.55
N LEU A 182 -0.09 -33.36 -1.52
CA LEU A 182 1.00 -33.23 -0.56
C LEU A 182 1.21 -34.52 0.24
N LEU A 183 0.15 -35.25 0.57
CA LEU A 183 0.26 -36.57 1.22
C LEU A 183 0.82 -37.65 0.29
N GLN A 184 0.72 -37.47 -1.04
CA GLN A 184 1.31 -38.38 -2.02
C GLN A 184 2.77 -38.06 -2.36
N GLU A 185 3.26 -36.87 -2.03
CA GLU A 185 4.64 -36.48 -2.33
C GLU A 185 5.64 -37.09 -1.34
N ASP A 186 6.73 -37.65 -1.86
CA ASP A 186 7.75 -38.35 -1.08
C ASP A 186 8.37 -37.45 0.02
N GLY A 187 8.11 -37.80 1.28
CA GLY A 187 8.74 -37.19 2.45
C GLY A 187 7.83 -36.31 3.31
N ILE A 188 6.55 -36.17 2.95
CA ILE A 188 5.51 -35.57 3.81
C ILE A 188 4.80 -36.70 4.57
N ASP A 189 4.72 -36.56 5.90
CA ASP A 189 4.18 -37.58 6.80
C ASP A 189 2.72 -37.29 7.17
N ASP A 190 2.42 -36.03 7.46
CA ASP A 190 1.11 -35.61 7.95
C ASP A 190 0.89 -34.11 7.67
N VAL A 191 -0.34 -33.77 7.30
CA VAL A 191 -0.78 -32.40 6.97
C VAL A 191 -2.00 -32.08 7.82
N ARG A 192 -1.90 -31.05 8.69
CA ARG A 192 -3.00 -30.66 9.59
C ARG A 192 -3.23 -29.16 9.59
N ILE A 193 -4.49 -28.77 9.48
CA ILE A 193 -4.91 -27.39 9.73
C ILE A 193 -4.87 -27.16 11.24
N THR A 194 -4.05 -26.22 11.69
CA THR A 194 -3.89 -25.92 13.11
C THR A 194 -4.71 -24.69 13.49
N ARG A 195 -4.82 -23.70 12.61
CA ARG A 195 -5.59 -22.48 12.85
C ARG A 195 -6.33 -22.02 11.61
N GLN A 196 -7.42 -21.31 11.82
CA GLN A 196 -8.16 -20.60 10.79
C GLN A 196 -8.48 -19.19 11.29
N GLY A 197 -8.38 -18.22 10.39
CA GLY A 197 -8.64 -16.82 10.65
C GLY A 197 -9.45 -16.23 9.50
N PHE A 198 -10.12 -15.13 9.80
CA PHE A 198 -10.79 -14.31 8.80
C PHE A 198 -10.12 -12.96 8.72
N GLU A 199 -9.55 -12.67 7.57
CA GLU A 199 -8.99 -11.37 7.23
C GLU A 199 -10.14 -10.38 7.00
N LYS A 200 -10.00 -9.17 7.57
CA LYS A 200 -11.07 -8.16 7.52
C LYS A 200 -11.39 -7.72 6.09
N ARG A 201 -10.40 -7.72 5.19
CA ARG A 201 -10.49 -7.28 3.79
C ARG A 201 -10.29 -8.46 2.81
N VAL A 202 -10.98 -8.42 1.67
CA VAL A 202 -10.80 -9.39 0.56
C VAL A 202 -9.69 -8.86 -0.32
N VAL A 203 -8.67 -9.66 -0.55
CA VAL A 203 -7.44 -9.17 -1.17
C VAL A 203 -7.01 -10.05 -2.36
N SER A 204 -7.56 -11.26 -2.49
CA SER A 204 -7.79 -11.96 -3.78
C SER A 204 -8.79 -13.11 -3.57
N GLN A 205 -9.59 -13.49 -4.58
CA GLN A 205 -10.46 -14.68 -4.50
C GLN A 205 -9.71 -15.99 -4.74
N ASP A 206 -8.52 -15.93 -5.36
CA ASP A 206 -7.72 -17.11 -5.69
C ASP A 206 -7.02 -17.69 -4.45
N LEU A 207 -6.85 -19.02 -4.45
CA LEU A 207 -6.13 -19.73 -3.40
C LEU A 207 -4.61 -19.49 -3.53
N GLN A 208 -4.01 -18.86 -2.54
CA GLN A 208 -2.59 -18.58 -2.44
C GLN A 208 -1.96 -19.36 -1.29
N LEU A 209 -0.79 -19.95 -1.52
CA LEU A 209 -0.02 -20.72 -0.54
C LEU A 209 1.36 -20.11 -0.31
N TRP A 210 1.74 -19.96 0.96
CA TRP A 210 3.02 -19.41 1.38
C TRP A 210 3.67 -20.33 2.40
N LEU A 211 4.96 -20.60 2.23
CA LEU A 211 5.76 -21.25 3.27
C LEU A 211 6.22 -20.19 4.27
N SER A 212 5.96 -20.41 5.55
CA SER A 212 6.45 -19.52 6.61
C SER A 212 7.98 -19.58 6.68
N ASN A 213 8.62 -18.41 6.84
CA ASN A 213 10.06 -18.29 7.08
C ASN A 213 10.44 -18.56 8.56
N ALA A 214 9.48 -18.95 9.40
CA ALA A 214 9.76 -19.32 10.77
C ALA A 214 10.74 -20.52 10.80
N PRO A 215 11.77 -20.49 11.67
CA PRO A 215 12.72 -21.60 11.76
C PRO A 215 11.94 -22.89 12.08
N PRO A 216 12.16 -23.98 11.34
CA PRO A 216 11.40 -25.20 11.54
C PRO A 216 11.62 -25.70 12.97
N SER A 217 10.53 -25.86 13.71
CA SER A 217 10.58 -26.45 15.05
C SER A 217 10.71 -27.98 14.91
N GLY A 218 11.91 -28.44 14.52
CA GLY A 218 12.19 -29.84 14.21
C GLY A 218 11.78 -30.21 12.78
N LYS A 219 10.89 -31.20 12.64
CA LYS A 219 10.38 -31.72 11.35
C LYS A 219 9.04 -31.09 10.94
N LYS A 220 8.73 -29.92 11.49
CA LYS A 220 7.44 -29.26 11.33
C LYS A 220 7.62 -27.94 10.62
N PHE A 221 6.87 -27.77 9.54
CA PHE A 221 6.83 -26.56 8.74
C PHE A 221 5.43 -25.97 8.77
N THR A 222 5.37 -24.65 8.72
CA THR A 222 4.09 -23.94 8.69
C THR A 222 3.86 -23.40 7.29
N LEU A 223 2.73 -23.78 6.72
CA LEU A 223 2.16 -23.20 5.51
C LEU A 223 1.01 -22.26 5.88
N LEU A 224 0.90 -21.20 5.11
CA LEU A 224 -0.23 -20.29 5.17
C LEU A 224 -0.98 -20.40 3.86
N ALA A 225 -2.25 -20.78 3.95
CA ALA A 225 -3.18 -20.75 2.83
C ALA A 225 -4.13 -19.57 2.97
N ARG A 226 -4.38 -18.88 1.86
CA ARG A 226 -5.32 -17.77 1.82
C ARG A 226 -6.23 -17.90 0.61
N ALA A 227 -7.54 -17.75 0.82
CA ALA A 227 -8.51 -17.61 -0.26
C ALA A 227 -9.60 -16.62 0.17
N GLY A 228 -9.83 -15.57 -0.62
CA GLY A 228 -10.81 -14.54 -0.30
C GLY A 228 -10.48 -13.79 0.99
N ARG A 229 -11.34 -13.98 2.00
CA ARG A 229 -11.22 -13.43 3.36
C ARG A 229 -10.72 -14.44 4.38
N GLN A 230 -10.47 -15.68 3.95
CA GLN A 230 -10.13 -16.76 4.85
C GLN A 230 -8.64 -17.04 4.76
N VAL A 231 -8.01 -17.19 5.91
CA VAL A 231 -6.61 -17.57 6.05
C VAL A 231 -6.54 -18.79 6.94
N GLN A 232 -5.80 -19.81 6.53
CA GLN A 232 -5.60 -21.04 7.29
C GLN A 232 -4.11 -21.27 7.52
N GLU A 233 -3.76 -21.59 8.76
CA GLU A 233 -2.43 -22.04 9.14
C GLU A 233 -2.41 -23.57 9.13
N ILE A 234 -1.53 -24.12 8.30
CA ILE A 234 -1.39 -25.54 8.07
C ILE A 234 -0.01 -25.94 8.57
N GLN A 235 0.02 -26.93 9.45
CA GLN A 235 1.26 -27.53 9.91
C GLN A 235 1.51 -28.79 9.08
N LEU A 236 2.65 -28.80 8.40
CA LEU A 236 3.20 -29.96 7.72
C LEU A 236 4.22 -30.64 8.63
N SER A 237 4.09 -31.95 8.79
CA SER A 237 5.17 -32.78 9.34
C SER A 237 5.89 -33.47 8.19
N THR A 238 7.19 -33.21 8.05
CA THR A 238 7.98 -33.71 6.92
C THR A 238 9.43 -33.92 7.32
N PHE A 239 10.06 -34.90 6.67
CA PHE A 239 11.47 -35.22 6.84
C PHE A 239 12.37 -34.50 5.82
N LEU A 240 11.77 -33.72 4.92
CA LEU A 240 12.47 -32.94 3.89
C LEU A 240 13.01 -31.63 4.47
N ASP A 241 14.07 -31.13 3.85
CA ASP A 241 14.59 -29.78 4.08
C ASP A 241 13.69 -28.70 3.41
N GLN A 242 13.95 -27.44 3.75
CA GLN A 242 13.16 -26.30 3.29
C GLN A 242 13.12 -26.18 1.76
N GLU A 243 14.19 -26.54 1.04
CA GLU A 243 14.23 -26.51 -0.42
C GLU A 243 13.46 -27.67 -1.03
N GLY A 244 13.53 -28.86 -0.41
CA GLY A 244 12.73 -30.02 -0.77
C GLY A 244 11.23 -29.73 -0.70
N ILE A 245 10.77 -29.10 0.37
CA ILE A 245 9.35 -28.72 0.56
C ILE A 245 8.91 -27.67 -0.44
N LYS A 246 9.75 -26.68 -0.71
CA LYS A 246 9.44 -25.65 -1.71
C LYS A 246 9.25 -26.26 -3.10
N LYS A 247 10.11 -27.21 -3.49
CA LYS A 247 9.98 -27.94 -4.76
C LYS A 247 8.74 -28.83 -4.79
N ALA A 248 8.44 -29.53 -3.70
CA ALA A 248 7.22 -30.31 -3.56
C ALA A 248 5.97 -29.43 -3.76
N LEU A 249 5.86 -28.33 -3.03
CA LEU A 249 4.75 -27.37 -3.15
C LEU A 249 4.62 -26.81 -4.55
N GLN A 250 5.73 -26.44 -5.19
CA GLN A 250 5.72 -25.94 -6.55
C GLN A 250 5.16 -26.97 -7.53
N ARG A 251 5.56 -28.25 -7.42
CA ARG A 251 5.00 -29.32 -8.27
C ARG A 251 3.52 -29.54 -8.03
N VAL A 252 3.07 -29.50 -6.78
CA VAL A 252 1.66 -29.66 -6.43
C VAL A 252 0.83 -28.49 -6.99
N LEU A 253 1.32 -27.26 -6.84
CA LEU A 253 0.70 -26.06 -7.43
C LEU A 253 0.67 -26.09 -8.96
N GLU A 254 1.63 -26.76 -9.63
CA GLU A 254 1.63 -26.93 -11.09
C GLU A 254 0.65 -28.03 -11.56
N ARG A 255 0.31 -28.99 -10.69
CA ARG A 255 -0.63 -30.09 -10.99
C ARG A 255 -2.08 -29.75 -10.70
N VAL A 256 -2.32 -28.87 -9.73
CA VAL A 256 -3.67 -28.44 -9.34
C VAL A 256 -4.05 -27.20 -10.16
N PRO A 257 -5.13 -27.26 -10.97
CA PRO A 257 -5.54 -26.16 -11.86
C PRO A 257 -6.22 -24.99 -11.14
#